data_AF-A0A2J6REG7-F1
#
_entry.id   AF-A0A2J6REG7-F1
#
_cell.length_a   1.000
_cell.length_b   1.000
_cell.length_c   1.000
_cell.angle_alpha   90.00
_cell.angle_beta   90.00
_cell.angle_gamma   90.00
#
_symmetry.space_group_name_H-M   'P 1'
#
loop_
_entity.id
_entity.type
_entity.pdbx_description
1 polymer ?
#
loop_
_entity_poly.entity_id
_entity_poly.type
_entity_poly.pdbx_seq_one_letter_code
_entity_poly.pdbx_strand_id
1 'polypeptide(L)' 'ATIMETHFADGITCRQPASETVKRHIKLLHDYNDIRDVGQGLVGMIADNRGVRIGELYEEFGVGLKD' A
#
# COMPACT_ATOMS: atom_id res chain seq x y z
N ALA A 1 -21.79 -21.17 -48.65
CA ALA A 1 -21.45 -22.40 -47.91
C ALA A 1 -20.07 -22.22 -47.30
N THR A 2 -19.99 -22.32 -45.97
CA THR A 2 -18.83 -22.75 -45.16
C THR A 2 -17.57 -21.87 -45.31
N ILE A 3 -17.08 -21.16 -44.30
CA ILE A 3 -16.74 -21.65 -42.96
C ILE A 3 -16.88 -20.48 -41.97
N MET A 4 -18.00 -20.52 -41.23
CA MET A 4 -18.15 -19.99 -39.87
C MET A 4 -17.25 -20.83 -38.96
N GLU A 5 -16.79 -20.30 -37.81
CA GLU A 5 -15.84 -20.88 -36.83
C GLU A 5 -14.40 -20.36 -37.05
N THR A 6 -14.02 -19.25 -36.42
CA THR A 6 -13.54 -19.30 -35.02
C THR A 6 -14.24 -18.27 -34.14
N HIS A 7 -15.36 -18.68 -33.56
CA HIS A 7 -15.73 -18.19 -32.24
C HIS A 7 -14.68 -18.60 -31.21
N PHE A 8 -14.71 -17.90 -30.08
CA PHE A 8 -14.24 -18.35 -28.77
C PHE A 8 -12.83 -17.93 -28.32
N ALA A 9 -12.64 -16.64 -28.08
CA ALA A 9 -11.82 -16.18 -26.95
C ALA A 9 -12.22 -14.79 -26.43
N ASP A 10 -13.53 -14.49 -26.35
CA ASP A 10 -14.05 -13.41 -25.46
C ASP A 10 -14.03 -13.89 -23.99
N GLY A 11 -12.89 -14.39 -23.54
CA GLY A 11 -12.72 -14.99 -22.22
C GLY A 11 -11.55 -14.35 -21.51
N ILE A 12 -11.88 -13.49 -20.53
CA ILE A 12 -10.98 -12.76 -19.63
C ILE A 12 -10.69 -11.33 -20.10
N THR A 13 -11.72 -10.48 -20.07
CA THR A 13 -11.53 -9.05 -19.77
C THR A 13 -11.10 -8.89 -18.30
N CYS A 14 -9.93 -9.41 -17.92
CA CYS A 14 -9.33 -9.03 -16.65
C CYS A 14 -8.66 -7.68 -16.89
N ARG A 15 -9.20 -6.65 -16.24
CA ARG A 15 -8.88 -5.23 -16.48
C ARG A 15 -7.39 -4.88 -16.30
N GLN A 16 -6.59 -5.80 -15.76
CA GLN A 16 -5.12 -5.91 -15.83
C GLN A 16 -4.77 -7.41 -15.68
N PRO A 17 -3.73 -7.98 -16.32
CA PRO A 17 -3.26 -9.33 -16.01
C PRO A 17 -2.97 -9.46 -14.51
N ALA A 18 -3.31 -10.60 -13.89
CA ALA A 18 -3.21 -10.81 -12.44
C ALA A 18 -1.79 -10.50 -11.89
N SER A 19 -0.76 -10.70 -12.70
CA SER A 19 0.64 -10.36 -12.38
C SER A 19 0.90 -8.85 -12.25
N GLU A 20 0.22 -8.00 -13.01
CA GLU A 20 0.33 -6.55 -12.91
C GLU A 20 -0.35 -6.02 -11.66
N THR A 21 -1.52 -6.58 -11.31
CA THR A 21 -2.22 -6.26 -10.07
C THR A 21 -1.36 -6.55 -8.85
N VAL A 22 -0.76 -7.74 -8.76
CA VAL A 22 0.12 -8.11 -7.64
C VAL A 22 1.34 -7.19 -7.55
N LYS A 23 2.01 -6.91 -8.67
CA LYS A 23 3.16 -5.98 -8.70
C LYS A 23 2.78 -4.58 -8.22
N ARG A 24 1.60 -4.08 -8.62
CA ARG A 24 1.08 -2.79 -8.16
C ARG A 24 0.83 -2.79 -6.65
N HIS A 25 0.24 -3.86 -6.10
CA HIS A 25 0.02 -3.96 -4.66
C HIS A 25 1.32 -4.04 -3.86
N ILE A 26 2.33 -4.77 -4.35
CA ILE A 26 3.67 -4.82 -3.72
C ILE A 26 4.29 -3.42 -3.68
N LYS A 27 4.21 -2.68 -4.79
CA LYS A 27 4.72 -1.31 -4.84
C LYS A 27 4.03 -0.39 -3.83
N LEU A 28 2.70 -0.45 -3.77
CA LEU A 28 1.92 0.36 -2.82
C LEU A 28 2.25 0.05 -1.36
N LEU A 29 2.54 -1.21 -1.02
CA LEU A 29 2.97 -1.59 0.32
C LEU A 29 4.36 -1.03 0.66
N HIS A 30 5.32 -1.09 -0.27
CA HIS A 30 6.63 -0.46 -0.07
C HIS A 30 6.51 1.06 0.08
N ASP A 31 5.76 1.71 -0.82
CA ASP A 31 5.56 3.17 -0.76
C ASP A 31 4.87 3.58 0.57
N TYR A 32 3.95 2.77 1.07
CA TYR A 32 3.30 2.97 2.37
C TYR A 32 4.25 2.76 3.56
N ASN A 33 5.08 1.72 3.53
CA ASN A 33 6.05 1.46 4.58
C ASN A 33 7.12 2.55 4.63
N ASP A 34 7.60 3.01 3.47
CA ASP A 34 8.60 4.08 3.38
C ASP A 34 8.10 5.39 4.02
N ILE A 35 6.87 5.81 3.73
CA ILE A 35 6.31 7.04 4.33
C ILE A 35 6.00 6.84 5.81
N ARG A 36 5.58 5.64 6.22
CA ARG A 36 5.38 5.30 7.64
C ARG A 36 6.70 5.42 8.40
N ASP A 37 7.79 4.85 7.90
CA ASP A 37 9.10 4.85 8.56
C ASP A 37 9.66 6.28 8.71
N VAL A 38 9.54 7.10 7.68
CA VAL A 38 9.90 8.53 7.76
C VAL A 38 9.04 9.25 8.81
N GLY A 39 7.73 8.99 8.83
CA GLY A 39 6.81 9.55 9.82
C GLY A 39 7.17 9.15 11.26
N GLN A 40 7.48 7.88 11.50
CA GLN A 40 7.91 7.39 12.81
C GLN A 40 9.24 8.02 13.25
N GLY A 41 10.19 8.18 12.33
CA GLY A 41 11.45 8.87 12.60
C GLY A 41 11.24 10.33 13.02
N LEU A 42 10.36 11.06 12.34
CA LEU A 42 10.00 12.44 12.69
C LEU A 42 9.29 12.50 14.05
N VAL A 43 8.37 11.59 14.33
CA VAL A 43 7.70 11.49 15.64
C VAL A 43 8.71 11.23 16.75
N GLY A 44 9.71 10.38 16.52
CA GLY A 44 10.82 10.16 17.46
C GLY A 44 11.59 11.45 17.76
N MET A 45 11.98 12.21 16.74
CA MET A 45 12.67 13.48 16.91
C MET A 45 11.83 14.53 17.66
N ILE A 46 10.52 14.55 17.44
CA ILE A 46 9.60 15.47 18.15
C ILE A 46 9.46 15.05 19.61
N ALA A 47 9.36 13.75 19.89
CA ALA A 47 9.28 13.22 21.24
C ALA A 47 10.55 13.55 22.05
N ASP A 48 11.73 13.37 21.44
CA ASP A 48 13.02 13.72 22.04
C ASP A 48 13.10 15.23 22.35
N ASN A 49 12.67 16.08 21.43
CA ASN A 49 12.66 17.54 21.63
C ASN A 49 11.66 18.00 22.70
N ARG A 50 10.52 17.31 22.84
CA ARG A 50 9.49 17.62 23.83
C ARG A 50 9.73 16.96 25.19
N GLY A 51 10.65 15.99 25.27
CA GLY A 51 10.93 15.21 26.49
C GLY A 51 9.78 14.28 26.91
N VAL A 52 8.89 13.94 25.98
CA VAL A 52 7.69 13.11 26.22
C VAL A 52 7.88 11.73 25.58
N ARG A 53 7.13 10.72 26.04
CA ARG A 53 7.27 9.39 25.45
C ARG A 53 6.66 9.36 24.06
N ILE A 54 7.35 8.72 23.12
CA ILE A 54 6.87 8.45 21.75
C ILE A 54 5.44 7.87 21.74
N GLY A 55 5.11 7.00 22.71
CA GLY A 55 3.76 6.42 22.85
C GLY A 55 2.65 7.45 23.12
N GLU A 56 2.93 8.52 23.85
CA GLU A 56 1.97 9.60 24.11
C GLU A 56 1.75 10.45 22.85
N LEU A 57 2.81 10.66 22.05
CA LEU A 57 2.68 11.30 20.74
C LEU A 57 1.85 10.46 19.76
N TYR A 58 2.00 9.14 19.76
CA TYR A 58 1.21 8.29 18.87
C TYR A 58 -0.29 8.42 19.12
N GLU A 59 -0.71 8.55 20.38
CA GLU A 59 -2.10 8.84 20.75
C GLU A 59 -2.50 10.29 20.40
N GLU A 60 -1.64 11.28 20.65
CA GLU A 60 -1.87 12.71 20.32
C GLU A 60 -2.05 12.93 18.81
N PHE A 61 -1.21 12.29 17.99
CA PHE A 61 -1.21 12.42 16.53
C PHE A 61 -2.18 11.45 15.84
N GLY A 62 -2.89 10.60 16.59
CA GLY A 62 -3.85 9.64 16.03
C GLY A 62 -3.22 8.56 15.14
N VAL A 63 -1.89 8.41 15.18
CA VAL A 63 -1.15 7.36 14.48
C VAL A 63 -1.16 6.13 15.38
N GLY A 64 -2.29 5.45 15.46
CA GLY A 64 -2.37 4.17 16.13
C GLY A 64 -1.43 3.18 15.43
N LEU A 65 -0.52 2.56 16.19
CA LEU A 65 0.21 1.35 15.79
C LEU A 65 -0.80 0.20 15.67
N LYS A 66 -1.65 0.24 14.64
CA LYS A 66 -2.47 -0.88 14.23
C LYS A 66 -1.76 -1.52 13.05
N ASP A 67 -1.02 -2.59 13.36
CA ASP A 67 -0.80 -3.69 12.43
C ASP A 67 -2.14 -4.28 11.98
#